data_AF-A0A939XIZ5-F1
#
_entry.id   AF-A0A939XIZ5-F1
#
_cell.length_a   1.000
_cell.length_b   1.000
_cell.length_c   1.000
_cell.angle_alpha   90.00
_cell.angle_beta   90.00
_cell.angle_gamma   90.00
#
_symmetry.space_group_name_H-M   'P 1'
#
loop_
_entity.id
_entity.type
_entity.pdbx_description
1 polymer ?
#
loop_
_entity_poly.entity_id
_entity_poly.type
_entity_poly.pdbx_seq_one_letter_code
_entity_poly.pdbx_strand_id
1 'polypeptide(L)'
;MNNNITRHSLSDTQLAVYTYCKAHPDDAVYQICIKYGPYRGIDVLRLKSAAESAVNRHPIMKVRIVNDSDGSPAMQRNDNEPPIVDILDDLRQFQNTISIHGRLYNIAVIGDANDCVLIICVHHLIFDGYSMNVFIDEISTAYLGGKIAPKKF
;
A
#
# COMPACT_ATOMS: atom_id res chain seq x y z
N MET A 1 3.15 -19.34 18.29
CA MET A 1 3.11 -18.08 17.53
C MET A 1 1.64 -17.72 17.37
N ASN A 2 1.15 -16.70 18.08
CA ASN A 2 -0.23 -16.25 17.91
C ASN A 2 -0.36 -15.64 16.52
N ASN A 3 -1.12 -16.29 15.64
CA ASN A 3 -1.53 -15.67 14.39
C ASN A 3 -2.53 -14.57 14.75
N ASN A 4 -2.11 -13.30 14.78
CA ASN A 4 -2.98 -12.12 14.90
C ASN A 4 -3.75 -11.89 13.59
N ILE A 5 -4.40 -12.95 13.09
CA ILE A 5 -5.31 -12.89 11.97
C ILE A 5 -6.64 -12.41 12.51
N THR A 6 -7.04 -11.21 12.11
CA THR A 6 -8.34 -10.63 12.47
C THR A 6 -9.19 -10.48 11.21
N ARG A 7 -10.50 -10.74 11.34
CA ARG A 7 -11.46 -10.63 10.25
C ARG A 7 -12.53 -9.60 10.59
N HIS A 8 -12.87 -8.79 9.62
CA HIS A 8 -13.91 -7.77 9.73
C HIS A 8 -14.74 -7.76 8.44
N SER A 9 -16.07 -7.65 8.57
CA SER A 9 -16.94 -7.42 7.42
C SER A 9 -16.58 -6.10 6.73
N LEU A 10 -16.78 -6.03 5.42
CA LEU A 10 -16.65 -4.79 4.67
C LEU A 10 -17.77 -3.83 5.09
N SER A 11 -17.48 -2.53 5.16
CA SER A 11 -18.53 -1.51 5.23
C SER A 11 -19.37 -1.48 3.95
N ASP A 12 -20.55 -0.87 3.97
CA ASP A 12 -21.41 -0.75 2.78
C ASP A 12 -20.67 -0.11 1.59
N THR A 13 -19.88 0.93 1.85
CA THR A 13 -19.05 1.58 0.83
C THR A 13 -17.97 0.64 0.29
N GLN A 14 -17.27 -0.09 1.16
CA GLN A 14 -16.26 -1.06 0.74
C GLN A 14 -16.89 -2.23 -0.04
N LEU A 15 -18.08 -2.68 0.36
CA LEU A 15 -18.80 -3.75 -0.31
C LEU A 15 -19.26 -3.34 -1.71
N ALA A 16 -19.70 -2.08 -1.88
CA ALA A 16 -20.04 -1.54 -3.20
C ALA A 16 -18.81 -1.50 -4.13
N VAL A 17 -17.67 -1.01 -3.64
CA VAL A 17 -16.40 -1.00 -4.38
C VAL A 17 -15.96 -2.43 -4.74
N TYR A 18 -15.96 -3.35 -3.77
CA TYR A 18 -15.60 -4.74 -3.99
C TYR A 18 -16.48 -5.41 -5.05
N THR A 19 -17.80 -5.18 -4.99
CA THR A 19 -18.75 -5.74 -5.95
C THR A 19 -18.47 -5.25 -7.37
N TYR A 20 -18.18 -3.95 -7.52
CA TYR A 20 -17.80 -3.38 -8.81
C TYR A 20 -16.52 -4.04 -9.35
N CYS A 21 -15.44 -4.06 -8.55
CA CYS A 21 -14.15 -4.60 -8.96
C CYS A 21 -14.21 -6.11 -9.26
N LYS A 22 -15.07 -6.86 -8.55
CA LYS A 22 -15.29 -8.28 -8.83
C LYS A 22 -15.96 -8.49 -10.20
N ALA A 23 -16.86 -7.59 -10.60
CA ALA A 23 -17.50 -7.64 -11.92
C ALA A 23 -16.59 -7.11 -13.05
N HIS A 24 -15.63 -6.24 -12.73
CA HIS A 24 -14.71 -5.60 -13.67
C HIS A 24 -13.26 -5.77 -13.20
N PRO A 25 -12.70 -7.00 -13.24
CA PRO A 25 -11.39 -7.30 -12.66
C PRO A 25 -10.22 -6.59 -13.35
N ASP A 26 -10.41 -6.17 -14.60
CA ASP A 26 -9.40 -5.46 -15.40
C ASP A 26 -9.47 -3.93 -15.24
N ASP A 27 -10.50 -3.40 -14.58
CA ASP A 27 -10.66 -1.96 -14.36
C ASP A 27 -9.75 -1.46 -13.23
N ALA A 28 -9.00 -0.40 -13.51
CA ALA A 28 -8.16 0.28 -12.53
C ALA A 28 -8.86 1.45 -11.81
N VAL A 29 -10.18 1.63 -11.97
CA VAL A 29 -10.92 2.83 -11.51
C VAL A 29 -10.86 3.05 -9.99
N TYR A 30 -10.61 1.99 -9.21
CA TYR A 30 -10.47 2.05 -7.75
C TYR A 30 -9.02 1.94 -7.27
N GLN A 31 -8.06 2.24 -8.13
CA GLN A 31 -6.64 2.26 -7.80
C GLN A 31 -6.12 3.70 -7.83
N ILE A 32 -5.42 4.11 -6.77
CA ILE A 32 -4.70 5.38 -6.74
C ILE A 32 -3.23 5.05 -6.97
N CYS A 33 -2.63 5.61 -8.02
CA CYS A 33 -1.20 5.50 -8.30
C CYS A 33 -0.58 6.88 -8.38
N ILE A 34 0.36 7.19 -7.49
CA ILE A 34 1.05 8.49 -7.46
C ILE A 34 2.56 8.27 -7.57
N LYS A 35 3.17 9.09 -8.43
CA LYS A 35 4.60 9.14 -8.69
C LYS A 35 5.19 10.37 -7.99
N TYR A 36 6.21 10.16 -7.16
CA TYR A 36 6.95 11.21 -6.46
C TYR A 36 8.38 11.29 -6.98
N GLY A 37 8.88 12.51 -7.19
CA GLY A 37 10.19 12.77 -7.80
C GLY A 37 10.09 13.26 -9.26
N PRO A 38 11.17 13.18 -10.03
CA PRO A 38 12.44 12.54 -9.68
C PRO A 38 13.21 13.27 -8.57
N TYR A 39 13.99 12.51 -7.81
CA TYR A 39 14.86 12.97 -6.74
C TYR A 39 16.33 12.77 -7.12
N ARG A 40 17.19 13.65 -6.61
CA ARG A 40 18.65 13.59 -6.80
C ARG A 40 19.36 13.62 -5.45
N GLY A 41 20.50 12.95 -5.35
CA GLY A 41 21.27 12.81 -4.11
C GLY A 41 20.53 12.00 -3.03
N ILE A 42 19.64 11.10 -3.41
CA ILE A 42 18.83 10.30 -2.48
C ILE A 42 19.46 8.93 -2.24
N ASP A 43 19.36 8.44 -1.01
CA ASP A 43 19.70 7.07 -0.66
C ASP A 43 18.50 6.15 -0.95
N VAL A 44 18.61 5.37 -2.04
CA VAL A 44 17.57 4.46 -2.53
C VAL A 44 17.18 3.41 -1.47
N LEU A 45 18.16 2.83 -0.78
CA LEU A 45 17.92 1.79 0.23
C LEU A 45 17.22 2.38 1.46
N ARG A 46 17.60 3.60 1.84
CA ARG A 46 16.94 4.33 2.93
C ARG A 46 15.51 4.72 2.56
N LEU A 47 15.26 5.12 1.31
CA LEU A 47 13.91 5.40 0.82
C LEU A 47 13.01 4.16 0.82
N LYS A 48 13.55 3.01 0.34
CA LYS A 48 12.86 1.71 0.45
C LYS A 48 12.53 1.40 1.92
N SER A 49 13.51 1.51 2.81
CA SER A 49 13.34 1.21 4.23
C SER A 49 12.31 2.13 4.92
N ALA A 50 12.26 3.40 4.51
CA ALA A 50 11.27 4.36 4.98
C ALA A 50 9.85 3.99 4.53
N ALA A 51 9.69 3.61 3.25
CA ALA A 51 8.41 3.11 2.72
C ALA A 51 7.95 1.82 3.43
N GLU A 52 8.85 0.87 3.64
CA GLU A 52 8.55 -0.36 4.40
C GLU A 52 8.14 -0.09 5.85
N SER A 53 8.79 0.90 6.48
CA SER A 53 8.44 1.34 7.84
C SER A 53 7.03 1.95 7.89
N ALA A 54 6.65 2.74 6.90
CA ALA A 54 5.30 3.28 6.78
C ALA A 54 4.27 2.16 6.58
N VAL A 55 4.53 1.19 5.70
CA VAL A 55 3.65 0.01 5.52
C VAL A 55 3.46 -0.75 6.84
N ASN A 56 4.55 -1.00 7.59
CA ASN A 56 4.47 -1.70 8.87
C ASN A 56 3.67 -0.95 9.94
N ARG A 57 3.64 0.38 9.85
CA ARG A 57 2.91 1.23 10.78
C ARG A 57 1.41 1.27 10.52
N HIS A 58 0.97 0.91 9.31
CA HIS A 58 -0.44 0.89 8.90
C HIS A 58 -0.93 -0.53 8.68
N PRO A 59 -1.52 -1.18 9.69
CA PRO A 59 -1.95 -2.57 9.55
C PRO A 59 -2.99 -2.81 8.44
N ILE A 60 -3.73 -1.76 8.04
CA ILE A 60 -4.65 -1.80 6.91
C ILE A 60 -3.95 -2.14 5.58
N MET A 61 -2.66 -1.83 5.44
CA MET A 61 -1.84 -2.21 4.27
C MET A 61 -1.65 -3.73 4.18
N LYS A 62 -1.77 -4.44 5.30
CA LYS A 62 -1.59 -5.90 5.40
C LYS A 62 -2.93 -6.64 5.40
N VAL A 63 -3.94 -6.04 4.78
CA VAL A 63 -5.26 -6.66 4.58
C VAL A 63 -5.32 -7.36 3.22
N ARG A 64 -6.03 -8.48 3.21
CA ARG A 64 -6.51 -9.19 2.01
C ARG A 64 -8.03 -9.28 2.07
N ILE A 65 -8.67 -9.26 0.90
CA ILE A 65 -10.10 -9.61 0.82
C ILE A 65 -10.20 -11.13 0.65
N VAL A 66 -10.86 -11.77 1.61
CA VAL A 66 -11.14 -13.21 1.60
C VAL A 66 -12.65 -13.42 1.63
N ASN A 67 -13.13 -14.60 1.25
CA ASN A 67 -14.52 -14.96 1.44
C ASN A 67 -14.66 -15.79 2.72
N ASP A 68 -15.70 -15.53 3.50
CA ASP A 68 -16.11 -16.39 4.61
C ASP A 68 -16.86 -17.63 4.10
N SER A 69 -17.24 -18.53 5.01
CA SER A 69 -17.86 -19.82 4.67
C SER A 69 -19.21 -19.69 3.96
N ASP A 70 -19.90 -18.57 4.14
CA ASP A 70 -21.17 -18.24 3.46
C ASP A 70 -20.95 -17.53 2.10
N GLY A 71 -19.70 -17.32 1.70
CA GLY A 71 -19.32 -16.62 0.47
C GLY A 71 -19.29 -15.09 0.58
N SER A 72 -19.60 -14.51 1.75
CA SER A 72 -19.51 -13.07 1.97
C SER A 72 -18.05 -12.61 2.02
N PRO A 73 -17.71 -11.44 1.43
CA PRO A 73 -16.35 -10.92 1.50
C PRO A 73 -16.05 -10.34 2.88
N ALA A 74 -14.83 -10.56 3.35
CA ALA A 74 -14.30 -10.04 4.60
C ALA A 74 -12.87 -9.53 4.42
N MET A 75 -12.50 -8.51 5.19
CA MET A 75 -11.13 -8.06 5.34
C MET A 75 -10.40 -8.97 6.31
N GLN A 76 -9.33 -9.62 5.87
CA GLN A 76 -8.44 -10.40 6.70
C GLN A 76 -7.11 -9.65 6.85
N ARG A 77 -6.81 -9.20 8.07
CA ARG A 77 -5.55 -8.54 8.43
C ARG A 77 -4.51 -9.55 8.88
N ASN A 78 -3.27 -9.42 8.40
CA ASN A 78 -2.14 -10.22 8.83
C ASN A 78 -0.93 -9.34 9.20
N ASP A 79 -0.80 -8.97 10.47
CA ASP A 79 0.28 -8.09 10.93
C ASP A 79 1.69 -8.64 10.74
N ASN A 80 1.81 -9.97 10.65
CA ASN A 80 3.06 -10.67 10.43
C ASN A 80 3.50 -10.67 8.96
N GLU A 81 2.63 -10.24 8.03
CA GLU A 81 3.03 -10.11 6.63
C GLU A 81 4.14 -9.05 6.51
N PRO A 82 5.29 -9.38 5.89
CA PRO A 82 6.34 -8.39 5.70
C PRO A 82 5.88 -7.29 4.72
N PRO A 83 6.33 -6.04 4.90
CA PRO A 83 6.11 -5.01 3.89
C PRO A 83 6.86 -5.38 2.62
N ILE A 84 6.31 -5.04 1.46
CA ILE A 84 6.95 -5.29 0.16
C ILE A 84 7.09 -3.96 -0.56
N VAL A 85 8.34 -3.53 -0.75
CA VAL A 85 8.70 -2.36 -1.56
C VAL A 85 9.81 -2.79 -2.50
N ASP A 86 9.54 -2.72 -3.80
CA ASP A 86 10.50 -3.14 -4.81
C ASP A 86 11.55 -2.05 -5.07
N ILE A 87 12.75 -2.47 -5.48
CA ILE A 87 13.72 -1.59 -6.14
C ILE A 87 13.81 -2.04 -7.59
N LEU A 88 13.56 -1.11 -8.50
CA LEU A 88 13.55 -1.37 -9.94
C LEU A 88 14.50 -0.41 -10.63
N ASP A 89 15.08 -0.83 -11.76
CA ASP A 89 15.96 0.06 -12.53
C ASP A 89 15.16 0.98 -13.46
N ASP A 90 13.98 0.55 -13.89
CA ASP A 90 13.19 1.22 -14.93
C ASP A 90 11.69 1.15 -14.65
N LEU A 91 11.00 2.25 -14.94
CA LEU A 91 9.55 2.39 -14.77
C LEU A 91 8.74 1.32 -15.54
N ARG A 92 9.26 0.84 -16.68
CA ARG A 92 8.62 -0.21 -17.49
C ARG A 92 8.53 -1.56 -16.78
N GLN A 93 9.33 -1.77 -15.73
CA GLN A 93 9.28 -2.98 -14.90
C GLN A 93 8.14 -2.91 -13.87
N PHE A 94 7.60 -1.72 -13.61
CA PHE A 94 6.58 -1.51 -12.60
C PHE A 94 5.19 -1.91 -13.12
N GLN A 95 4.53 -2.81 -12.40
CA GLN A 95 3.14 -3.19 -12.65
C GLN A 95 2.20 -2.30 -11.84
N ASN A 96 1.46 -1.41 -12.50
CA ASN A 96 0.54 -0.50 -11.82
C ASN A 96 -0.83 -1.11 -11.50
N THR A 97 -1.10 -2.37 -11.89
CA THR A 97 -2.38 -3.04 -11.64
C THR A 97 -2.41 -3.75 -10.29
N ILE A 98 -3.48 -3.52 -9.52
CA ILE A 98 -3.73 -4.15 -8.23
C ILE A 98 -4.98 -5.04 -8.31
N SER A 99 -4.81 -6.35 -8.10
CA SER A 99 -5.93 -7.28 -7.98
C SER A 99 -6.54 -7.25 -6.58
N ILE A 100 -7.88 -7.22 -6.49
CA ILE A 100 -8.61 -7.31 -5.22
C ILE A 100 -8.44 -8.66 -4.49
N HIS A 101 -7.94 -9.68 -5.19
CA HIS A 101 -7.65 -11.01 -4.61
C HIS A 101 -6.22 -11.14 -4.07
N GLY A 102 -5.38 -10.15 -4.34
CA GLY A 102 -3.99 -10.12 -3.92
C GLY A 102 -3.70 -9.01 -2.92
N ARG A 103 -2.46 -8.54 -2.94
CA ARG A 103 -2.02 -7.38 -2.16
C ARG A 103 -2.68 -6.13 -2.67
N LEU A 104 -3.29 -5.35 -1.78
CA LEU A 104 -4.03 -4.14 -2.13
C LEU A 104 -3.14 -2.90 -2.31
N TYR A 105 -1.83 -3.10 -2.43
CA TYR A 105 -0.84 -2.06 -2.71
C TYR A 105 0.32 -2.60 -3.56
N ASN A 106 0.95 -1.70 -4.32
CA ASN A 106 2.22 -1.93 -4.98
C ASN A 106 3.09 -0.67 -4.84
N ILE A 107 4.29 -0.80 -4.27
CA ILE A 107 5.20 0.32 -4.00
C ILE A 107 6.56 -0.03 -4.56
N ALA A 108 7.17 0.89 -5.31
CA ALA A 108 8.52 0.72 -5.82
C ALA A 108 9.33 2.00 -5.72
N VAL A 109 10.61 1.84 -5.40
CA VAL A 109 11.65 2.84 -5.62
C VAL A 109 12.33 2.51 -6.94
N ILE A 110 12.35 3.44 -7.87
CA ILE A 110 12.76 3.19 -9.26
C ILE A 110 13.90 4.13 -9.62
N GLY A 111 15.00 3.58 -10.14
CA GLY A 111 16.19 4.31 -10.56
C GLY A 111 17.29 4.34 -9.50
N ASP A 112 18.16 5.35 -9.57
CA ASP A 112 19.38 5.45 -8.77
C ASP A 112 19.48 6.75 -7.97
N ALA A 113 20.59 6.96 -7.26
CA ALA A 113 20.78 8.14 -6.40
C ALA A 113 20.63 9.49 -7.13
N ASN A 114 20.79 9.56 -8.45
CA ASN A 114 20.75 10.79 -9.25
C ASN A 114 19.46 10.97 -10.05
N ASP A 115 18.67 9.90 -10.22
CA ASP A 115 17.37 9.93 -10.87
C ASP A 115 16.46 8.86 -10.26
N CYS A 116 15.92 9.14 -9.08
CA CYS A 116 15.09 8.21 -8.32
C CYS A 116 13.65 8.68 -8.26
N VAL A 117 12.71 7.76 -8.43
CA VAL A 117 11.28 7.96 -8.30
C VAL A 117 10.72 7.00 -7.27
N LEU A 118 9.79 7.47 -6.44
CA LEU A 118 8.95 6.61 -5.61
C LEU A 118 7.55 6.51 -6.24
N ILE A 119 7.09 5.30 -6.52
CA ILE A 119 5.71 5.06 -6.96
C ILE A 119 4.96 4.32 -5.87
N ILE A 120 3.77 4.83 -5.55
CA ILE A 120 2.85 4.25 -4.60
C ILE A 120 1.53 4.02 -5.31
N CYS A 121 1.17 2.76 -5.51
CA CYS A 121 -0.15 2.34 -5.94
C CYS A 121 -0.89 1.66 -4.77
N VAL A 122 -2.14 2.03 -4.54
CA VAL A 122 -3.00 1.47 -3.48
C VAL A 122 -4.44 1.32 -4.00
N HIS A 123 -5.16 0.34 -3.47
CA HIS A 123 -6.59 0.18 -3.76
C HIS A 123 -7.45 1.03 -2.82
N HIS A 124 -8.51 1.63 -3.35
CA HIS A 124 -9.49 2.43 -2.59
C HIS A 124 -10.24 1.65 -1.49
N LEU A 125 -10.08 0.33 -1.42
CA LEU A 125 -10.64 -0.47 -0.34
C LEU A 125 -9.93 -0.18 0.99
N ILE A 126 -8.66 0.21 0.93
CA ILE A 126 -7.80 0.45 2.10
C ILE A 126 -7.30 1.89 2.21
N PHE A 127 -7.47 2.71 1.16
CA PHE A 127 -6.91 4.06 1.08
C PHE A 127 -7.89 5.08 0.49
N ASP A 128 -7.78 6.31 0.96
CA ASP A 128 -8.39 7.50 0.37
C ASP A 128 -7.33 8.58 0.09
N GLY A 129 -7.76 9.72 -0.46
CA GLY A 129 -6.85 10.82 -0.77
C GLY A 129 -6.18 11.43 0.46
N TYR A 130 -6.84 11.44 1.62
CA TYR A 130 -6.27 11.97 2.85
C TYR A 130 -5.21 11.03 3.44
N SER A 131 -5.49 9.73 3.44
CA SER A 131 -4.58 8.67 3.88
C SER A 131 -3.29 8.68 3.08
N MET A 132 -3.35 9.02 1.78
CA MET A 132 -2.16 9.19 0.95
C MET A 132 -1.22 10.29 1.47
N ASN A 133 -1.77 11.46 1.83
CA ASN A 133 -0.95 12.58 2.34
C ASN A 133 -0.26 12.20 3.66
N VAL A 134 -1.01 11.55 4.56
CA VAL A 134 -0.44 10.99 5.79
C VAL A 134 0.69 10.02 5.48
N PHE A 135 0.47 9.10 4.54
CA PHE A 135 1.40 8.03 4.24
C PHE A 135 2.71 8.58 3.68
N ILE A 136 2.65 9.54 2.76
CA ILE A 136 3.87 10.16 2.21
C ILE A 136 4.62 11.00 3.25
N ASP A 137 3.91 11.71 4.14
CA ASP A 137 4.55 12.47 5.23
C ASP A 137 5.30 11.55 6.20
N GLU A 138 4.74 10.38 6.49
CA GLU A 138 5.39 9.37 7.32
C GLU A 138 6.62 8.76 6.64
N ILE A 139 6.57 8.48 5.33
CA ILE A 139 7.74 8.05 4.56
C ILE A 139 8.83 9.12 4.59
N SER A 140 8.47 10.39 4.34
CA SER A 140 9.40 11.51 4.39
C SER A 140 10.06 11.64 5.77
N THR A 141 9.27 11.55 6.83
CA THR A 141 9.75 11.61 8.21
C THR A 141 10.71 10.46 8.53
N ALA A 142 10.35 9.22 8.19
CA ALA A 142 11.20 8.05 8.38
C ALA A 142 12.49 8.17 7.57
N TYR A 143 12.40 8.64 6.32
CA TYR A 143 13.56 8.87 5.47
C TYR A 143 14.50 9.90 6.11
N LEU A 144 14.01 11.02 6.63
CA LEU A 144 14.85 12.03 7.28
C LEU A 144 15.41 11.61 8.65
N GLY A 145 15.08 10.41 9.15
CA GLY A 145 15.51 9.91 10.46
C GLY A 145 14.71 10.48 11.63
N GLY A 146 13.56 11.12 11.33
CA GLY A 146 12.62 11.57 12.35
C GLY A 146 11.89 10.39 13.00
N LYS A 147 11.53 10.54 14.27
CA LYS A 147 10.57 9.61 14.90
C LYS A 147 9.17 9.99 14.47
N ILE A 148 8.46 9.07 13.82
CA ILE A 148 7.05 9.28 13.52
C ILE A 148 6.27 9.21 14.83
N ALA A 149 5.78 10.36 15.31
CA ALA A 149 4.99 10.42 16.54
C ALA A 149 3.79 9.46 16.44
N PRO A 150 3.44 8.72 17.51
CA PRO A 150 2.24 7.89 17.50
C PRO A 150 1.03 8.79 17.19
N LYS A 151 0.23 8.40 16.19
CA LYS A 151 -1.02 9.10 15.94
C LYS A 151 -1.92 8.88 17.17
N LYS A 152 -2.31 9.98 17.81
CA LYS A 152 -3.44 9.98 18.73
C LYS A 152 -4.69 9.79 17.87
N PHE A 153 -5.35 8.65 18.03
CA PHE A 153 -6.73 8.46 17.60
C PHE A 153 -7.60 8.53 18.85
#